data_AF-A0A844GEU6-F1
#
_entry.id   AF-A0A844GEU6-F1
#
_cell.length_a   1.000
_cell.length_b   1.000
_cell.length_c   1.000
_cell.angle_alpha   90.00
_cell.angle_beta   90.00
_cell.angle_gamma   90.00
#
_symmetry.space_group_name_H-M   'P 1'
#
loop_
_entity.id
_entity.type
_entity.pdbx_description
1 polymer ?
#
loop_
_entity_poly.entity_id
_entity_poly.type
_entity_poly.pdbx_seq_one_letter_code
_entity_poly.pdbx_strand_id
1 'polypeptide(L)'
;MSKTTQPHKAPTEKEEKPSKVSQLITENPFKALSIGALCWGSLLLFLFFNRIGYMPDVNIESITSVLYALSLLGFTVSVYTMLVMVLPGLFLAQAKTATEGVSLGHLICICMGAALIWAICMCKILDVQIGSWHISYLFAWVSGIAIALVAPIIGMWINHKWPPENSAEAEGNTPRSKKWNQKDNKREIYFWSVGSLGVLFVLLFISLLFIGVLGLGGSIRTATGWQATIQITMLTFLIAFVSALIAGVKPTETAKITLIFAPSVLFIVLSVTGSFSAIPMIAVKSLQLGEISAARIAISGKTCNEVNQALGQKVCVSGGADEPTAICPVSIKSRIGGQIVLEFSRLADSIDDKKIIMSIG
;
A
#
# COMPACT_ATOMS: atom_id res chain seq x y z
N MET A 1 48.27 -21.06 51.25
CA MET A 1 47.45 -19.83 51.35
C MET A 1 46.41 -19.86 50.24
N SER A 2 45.17 -20.24 50.58
CA SER A 2 44.05 -20.29 49.63
C SER A 2 43.49 -18.88 49.46
N LYS A 3 43.57 -18.32 48.25
CA LYS A 3 42.91 -17.05 47.90
C LYS A 3 41.43 -17.35 47.68
N THR A 4 40.62 -17.08 48.70
CA THR A 4 39.17 -17.07 48.61
C THR A 4 38.74 -15.94 47.69
N THR A 5 38.45 -16.26 46.43
CA THR A 5 37.90 -15.31 45.45
C THR A 5 36.51 -14.87 45.92
N GLN A 6 36.36 -13.62 46.32
CA GLN A 6 35.05 -13.06 46.66
C GLN A 6 34.15 -13.03 45.41
N PRO A 7 32.87 -13.43 45.52
CA PRO A 7 31.94 -13.33 44.41
C PRO A 7 31.70 -11.85 44.07
N HIS A 8 32.08 -11.46 42.86
CA HIS A 8 31.75 -10.16 42.29
C HIS A 8 30.22 -9.99 42.32
N LYS A 9 29.74 -9.06 43.14
CA LYS A 9 28.32 -8.68 43.21
C LYS A 9 27.93 -8.12 41.84
N ALA A 10 27.11 -8.87 41.10
CA ALA A 10 26.65 -8.46 39.78
C ALA A 10 26.00 -7.07 39.88
N PRO A 11 26.29 -6.15 38.94
CA PRO A 11 25.67 -4.83 38.95
C PRO A 11 24.15 -5.01 38.92
N THR A 12 23.47 -4.51 39.96
CA THR A 12 22.02 -4.45 40.02
C THR A 12 21.54 -3.64 38.83
N GLU A 13 20.96 -4.33 37.85
CA GLU A 13 20.32 -3.76 36.68
C GLU A 13 19.33 -2.71 37.15
N LYS A 14 19.57 -1.45 36.80
CA LYS A 14 18.67 -0.36 37.18
C LYS A 14 17.34 -0.63 36.50
N GLU A 15 16.33 -0.96 37.29
CA GLU A 15 14.98 -1.19 36.84
C GLU A 15 14.47 0.10 36.15
N GLU A 16 14.49 0.10 34.82
CA GLU A 16 14.06 1.23 34.02
C GLU A 16 12.55 1.36 34.18
N LYS A 17 12.09 2.43 34.84
CA LYS A 17 10.66 2.67 35.04
C LYS A 17 9.97 2.68 33.65
N PRO A 18 8.96 1.81 33.43
CA PRO A 18 8.29 1.74 32.14
C PRO A 18 7.71 3.10 31.78
N SER A 19 7.88 3.51 30.52
CA SER A 19 7.36 4.80 30.05
C SER A 19 5.84 4.83 30.21
N LYS A 20 5.28 6.01 30.54
CA LYS A 20 3.82 6.20 30.69
C LYS A 20 3.05 5.76 29.44
N VAL A 21 3.67 5.87 28.26
CA VAL A 21 3.10 5.44 26.98
C VAL A 21 2.99 3.92 26.91
N SER A 22 4.03 3.20 27.33
CA SER A 22 4.01 1.74 27.41
C SER A 22 2.89 1.27 28.34
N GLN A 23 2.76 1.89 29.51
CA GLN A 23 1.68 1.60 30.47
C GLN A 23 0.30 1.80 29.85
N LEU A 24 0.07 2.92 29.16
CA LEU A 24 -1.22 3.19 28.49
C LEU A 24 -1.57 2.13 27.44
N ILE A 25 -0.58 1.67 26.65
CA ILE A 25 -0.76 0.64 25.62
C ILE A 25 -1.08 -0.71 26.27
N THR A 26 -0.39 -1.08 27.35
CA THR A 26 -0.61 -2.36 28.04
C THR A 26 -1.91 -2.40 28.81
N GLU A 27 -2.32 -1.29 29.43
CA GLU A 27 -3.55 -1.24 30.23
C GLU A 27 -4.81 -1.15 29.36
N ASN A 28 -4.76 -0.38 28.25
CA ASN A 28 -5.93 -0.07 27.44
C ASN A 28 -5.60 -0.03 25.93
N PRO A 29 -5.33 -1.19 25.28
CA PRO A 29 -4.91 -1.24 23.89
C PRO A 29 -5.94 -0.63 22.93
N PHE A 30 -7.24 -0.80 23.19
CA PHE A 30 -8.31 -0.21 22.38
C PHE A 30 -8.32 1.32 22.44
N LYS A 31 -8.01 1.90 23.60
CA LYS A 31 -7.96 3.37 23.78
C LYS A 31 -6.72 3.95 23.09
N ALA A 32 -5.58 3.28 23.20
CA ALA A 32 -4.38 3.67 22.46
C ALA A 32 -4.61 3.59 20.94
N LEU A 33 -5.26 2.53 20.47
CA LEU A 33 -5.60 2.34 19.06
C LEU A 33 -6.59 3.39 18.57
N SER A 34 -7.62 3.74 19.35
CA SER A 34 -8.58 4.78 18.95
C SER A 34 -7.96 6.17 18.88
N ILE A 35 -7.08 6.52 19.83
CA ILE A 35 -6.31 7.77 19.79
C ILE A 35 -5.40 7.79 18.56
N GLY A 36 -4.69 6.69 18.29
CA GLY A 36 -3.84 6.56 17.11
C GLY A 36 -4.62 6.69 15.80
N ALA A 37 -5.77 6.04 15.71
CA ALA A 37 -6.66 6.13 14.55
C ALA A 37 -7.19 7.56 14.33
N LEU A 38 -7.59 8.25 15.41
CA LEU A 38 -8.05 9.64 15.36
C LEU A 38 -6.94 10.60 14.93
N CYS A 39 -5.74 10.48 15.51
CA CYS A 39 -4.58 11.28 15.11
C CYS A 39 -4.20 11.06 13.65
N TRP A 40 -4.15 9.79 13.22
CA TRP A 40 -3.83 9.43 11.84
C TRP A 40 -4.89 9.92 10.84
N GLY A 41 -6.17 9.73 11.16
CA GLY A 41 -7.29 10.21 10.36
C GLY A 41 -7.31 11.73 10.20
N SER A 42 -7.08 12.44 11.31
CA SER A 42 -7.00 13.90 11.32
C SER A 42 -5.82 14.40 10.47
N LEU A 43 -4.68 13.73 10.54
CA LEU A 43 -3.52 14.02 9.70
C LEU A 43 -3.84 13.81 8.21
N LEU A 44 -4.47 12.70 7.84
CA LEU A 44 -4.86 12.42 6.44
C LEU A 44 -5.84 13.47 5.89
N LEU A 45 -6.82 13.89 6.70
CA LEU A 45 -7.78 14.92 6.33
C LEU A 45 -7.10 16.29 6.20
N PHE A 46 -6.20 16.64 7.11
CA PHE A 46 -5.42 17.86 7.01
C PHE A 46 -4.57 17.89 5.72
N LEU A 47 -3.90 16.78 5.39
CA LEU A 47 -3.15 16.66 4.14
C LEU A 47 -4.05 16.75 2.90
N PHE A 48 -5.28 16.23 2.98
CA PHE A 48 -6.27 16.36 1.92
C PHE A 48 -6.68 17.82 1.71
N PHE A 49 -7.06 18.53 2.77
CA PHE A 49 -7.41 19.96 2.71
C PHE A 49 -6.26 20.82 2.20
N ASN A 50 -5.04 20.55 2.66
CA ASN A 50 -3.85 21.25 2.16
C ASN A 50 -3.64 21.03 0.66
N ARG A 51 -3.96 19.83 0.13
CA ARG A 51 -3.84 19.54 -1.30
C ARG A 51 -4.91 20.22 -2.16
N ILE A 52 -6.16 20.28 -1.68
CA ILE A 52 -7.23 20.95 -2.42
C ILE A 52 -7.18 22.48 -2.30
N GLY A 53 -6.44 23.02 -1.33
CA GLY A 53 -6.26 24.45 -1.14
C GLY A 53 -7.48 25.18 -0.58
N TYR A 54 -8.50 24.44 -0.12
CA TYR A 54 -9.73 24.98 0.44
C TYR A 54 -10.20 24.12 1.62
N MET A 55 -10.69 24.77 2.67
CA MET A 55 -11.35 24.12 3.80
C MET A 55 -12.86 24.20 3.55
N PRO A 56 -13.58 23.06 3.43
CA PRO A 56 -15.01 23.09 3.22
C PRO A 56 -15.71 23.80 4.38
N ASP A 57 -16.80 24.52 4.08
CA ASP A 57 -17.72 24.97 5.11
C ASP A 57 -18.41 23.74 5.71
N VAL A 58 -18.06 23.43 6.96
CA VAL A 58 -18.60 22.28 7.69
C VAL A 58 -19.33 22.76 8.93
N ASN A 59 -20.59 22.34 9.07
CA ASN A 59 -21.30 22.49 10.32
C ASN A 59 -20.60 21.64 11.39
N ILE A 60 -20.38 22.18 12.60
CA ILE A 60 -19.67 21.51 13.71
C ILE A 60 -20.30 20.15 14.01
N GLU A 61 -21.63 20.04 13.95
CA GLU A 61 -22.33 18.77 14.16
C GLU A 61 -21.92 17.72 13.11
N SER A 62 -21.92 18.12 11.83
CA SER A 62 -21.53 17.25 10.71
C SER A 62 -20.04 16.95 10.65
N ILE A 63 -19.19 17.85 11.16
CA ILE A 63 -17.72 17.71 11.10
C ILE A 63 -17.28 16.48 11.89
N THR A 64 -17.89 16.23 13.05
CA THR A 64 -17.49 15.14 13.94
C THR A 64 -17.77 13.78 13.31
N SER A 65 -18.95 13.61 12.71
CA SER A 65 -19.33 12.37 12.01
C SER A 65 -18.45 12.11 10.78
N VAL A 66 -18.17 13.13 9.97
CA VAL A 66 -17.28 13.01 8.80
C VAL A 66 -15.84 12.74 9.20
N LEU A 67 -15.31 13.44 10.20
CA LEU A 67 -13.96 13.19 10.72
C LEU A 67 -13.82 11.78 11.26
N TYR A 68 -14.83 11.28 11.98
CA TYR A 68 -14.81 9.92 12.50
C TYR A 68 -14.85 8.87 11.38
N ALA A 69 -15.73 9.05 10.39
CA ALA A 69 -15.81 8.14 9.24
C ALA A 69 -14.51 8.12 8.43
N LEU A 70 -13.94 9.30 8.12
CA LEU A 70 -12.67 9.41 7.40
C LEU A 70 -11.50 8.87 8.21
N SER A 71 -11.50 9.05 9.53
CA SER A 71 -10.49 8.49 10.42
C SER A 71 -10.54 6.98 10.46
N LEU A 72 -11.71 6.38 10.65
CA LEU A 72 -11.88 4.93 10.64
C LEU A 72 -11.50 4.32 9.28
N LEU A 73 -11.96 4.91 8.18
CA LEU A 73 -11.68 4.39 6.84
C LEU A 73 -10.19 4.55 6.50
N GLY A 74 -9.61 5.73 6.76
CA GLY A 74 -8.18 5.98 6.56
C GLY A 74 -7.30 5.08 7.40
N PHE A 75 -7.64 4.86 8.67
CA PHE A 75 -6.96 3.92 9.56
C PHE A 75 -7.08 2.48 9.04
N THR A 76 -8.28 2.04 8.67
CA THR A 76 -8.52 0.68 8.14
C THR A 76 -7.71 0.42 6.88
N VAL A 77 -7.74 1.35 5.91
CA VAL A 77 -6.94 1.25 4.68
C VAL A 77 -5.45 1.23 5.01
N SER A 78 -5.00 2.07 5.93
CA SER A 78 -3.57 2.15 6.30
C SER A 78 -3.08 0.88 6.99
N VAL A 79 -3.84 0.35 7.96
CA VAL A 79 -3.53 -0.92 8.63
C VAL A 79 -3.54 -2.08 7.65
N TYR A 80 -4.54 -2.14 6.77
CA TYR A 80 -4.59 -3.16 5.72
C TYR A 80 -3.36 -3.08 4.81
N THR A 81 -2.97 -1.87 4.40
CA THR A 81 -1.77 -1.65 3.57
C THR A 81 -0.50 -2.10 4.27
N MET A 82 -0.34 -1.67 5.53
CA MET A 82 0.78 -2.06 6.39
C MET A 82 0.90 -3.57 6.48
N LEU A 83 -0.22 -4.26 6.75
CA LEU A 83 -0.28 -5.71 6.86
C LEU A 83 0.11 -6.38 5.54
N VAL A 84 -0.47 -5.96 4.41
CA VAL A 84 -0.15 -6.52 3.09
C VAL A 84 1.33 -6.36 2.76
N MET A 85 1.95 -5.21 3.07
CA MET A 85 3.37 -4.95 2.79
C MET A 85 4.33 -5.79 3.63
N VAL A 86 3.99 -6.12 4.88
CA VAL A 86 4.86 -6.90 5.78
C VAL A 86 4.55 -8.40 5.82
N LEU A 87 3.39 -8.81 5.31
CA LEU A 87 2.95 -10.21 5.26
C LEU A 87 3.97 -11.16 4.61
N PRO A 88 4.67 -10.81 3.51
CA PRO A 88 5.70 -11.68 2.94
C PRO A 88 6.85 -11.95 3.93
N GLY A 89 7.28 -10.94 4.69
CA GLY A 89 8.31 -11.07 5.71
C GLY A 89 7.86 -11.89 6.93
N LEU A 90 6.62 -11.69 7.39
CA LEU A 90 6.02 -12.47 8.47
C LEU A 90 5.90 -13.95 8.09
N PHE A 91 5.43 -14.22 6.87
CA PHE A 91 5.35 -15.58 6.34
C PHE A 91 6.72 -16.25 6.33
N LEU A 92 7.75 -15.57 5.81
CA LEU A 92 9.12 -16.12 5.80
C LEU A 92 9.68 -16.34 7.20
N ALA A 93 9.41 -15.44 8.14
CA ALA A 93 9.84 -15.61 9.54
C ALA A 93 9.25 -16.88 10.15
N GLN A 94 7.96 -17.15 9.89
CA GLN A 94 7.28 -18.37 10.34
C GLN A 94 7.72 -19.61 9.55
N ALA A 95 7.90 -19.51 8.24
CA ALA A 95 8.36 -20.62 7.41
C ALA A 95 9.78 -21.05 7.81
N LYS A 96 10.64 -20.10 8.21
CA LYS A 96 12.01 -20.35 8.66
C LYS A 96 12.04 -21.17 9.95
N THR A 97 11.08 -21.03 10.86
CA THR A 97 11.05 -21.85 12.09
C THR A 97 10.72 -23.30 11.83
N ALA A 98 10.08 -23.61 10.69
CA ALA A 98 9.79 -24.98 10.29
C ALA A 98 11.01 -25.72 9.72
N THR A 99 12.08 -25.01 9.35
CA THR A 99 13.28 -25.61 8.74
C THR A 99 14.56 -25.13 9.39
N GLU A 100 15.28 -26.04 10.06
CA GLU A 100 16.57 -25.73 10.66
C GLU A 100 17.65 -25.54 9.59
N GLY A 101 18.49 -24.52 9.76
CA GLY A 101 19.68 -24.31 8.91
C GLY A 101 19.51 -23.30 7.78
N VAL A 102 18.39 -22.58 7.68
CA VAL A 102 18.23 -21.47 6.72
C VAL A 102 18.93 -20.20 7.25
N SER A 103 20.01 -19.78 6.59
CA SER A 103 20.72 -18.53 6.93
C SER A 103 20.01 -17.28 6.39
N LEU A 104 20.37 -16.13 6.96
CA LEU A 104 19.90 -14.81 6.48
C LEU A 104 20.24 -14.57 5.01
N GLY A 105 21.43 -14.96 4.55
CA GLY A 105 21.84 -14.82 3.16
C GLY A 105 20.93 -15.59 2.20
N HIS A 106 20.47 -16.78 2.61
CA HIS A 106 19.51 -17.56 1.85
C HIS A 106 18.15 -16.85 1.72
N LEU A 107 17.65 -16.25 2.80
CA LEU A 107 16.40 -15.48 2.81
C LEU A 107 16.50 -14.25 1.89
N ILE A 108 17.62 -13.52 1.95
CA ILE A 108 17.88 -12.37 1.07
C ILE A 108 17.84 -12.81 -0.40
N CYS A 109 18.47 -13.93 -0.76
CA CYS A 109 18.44 -14.44 -2.13
C CYS A 109 17.02 -14.78 -2.60
N ILE A 110 16.20 -15.42 -1.75
CA ILE A 110 14.81 -15.73 -2.08
C ILE A 110 14.01 -14.43 -2.30
N CYS A 111 14.10 -13.47 -1.37
CA CYS A 111 13.39 -12.19 -1.47
C CYS A 111 13.79 -11.41 -2.72
N MET A 112 15.09 -11.32 -3.01
CA MET A 112 15.61 -10.64 -4.20
C MET A 112 15.19 -11.35 -5.49
N GLY A 113 15.17 -12.68 -5.50
CA GLY A 113 14.64 -13.46 -6.61
C GLY A 113 13.16 -13.14 -6.87
N ALA A 114 12.34 -13.13 -5.82
CA ALA A 114 10.92 -12.79 -5.93
C ALA A 114 10.71 -11.35 -6.44
N ALA A 115 11.52 -10.39 -5.95
CA ALA A 115 11.47 -9.00 -6.38
C ALA A 115 11.83 -8.84 -7.87
N LEU A 116 12.87 -9.55 -8.33
CA LEU A 116 13.30 -9.52 -9.73
C LEU A 116 12.22 -10.09 -10.67
N ILE A 117 11.61 -11.21 -10.29
CA ILE A 117 10.50 -11.80 -11.06
C ILE A 117 9.38 -10.76 -11.19
N TRP A 118 9.01 -10.09 -10.10
CA TRP A 118 7.97 -9.06 -10.13
C TRP A 118 8.34 -7.81 -10.90
N ALA A 119 9.59 -7.34 -10.82
CA ALA A 119 10.06 -6.23 -11.63
C ALA A 119 9.90 -6.53 -13.13
N ILE A 120 10.25 -7.75 -13.56
CA ILE A 120 10.06 -8.22 -14.93
C ILE A 120 8.57 -8.28 -15.30
N CYS A 121 7.71 -8.81 -14.42
CA CYS A 121 6.26 -8.85 -14.63
C CYS A 121 5.64 -7.44 -14.73
N MET A 122 6.08 -6.49 -13.90
CA MET A 122 5.55 -5.12 -13.89
C MET A 122 5.93 -4.33 -15.14
N CYS A 123 7.17 -4.50 -15.64
CA CYS A 123 7.56 -3.96 -16.94
C CYS A 123 6.60 -4.40 -18.07
N LYS A 124 5.97 -5.57 -17.93
CA LYS A 124 4.97 -6.08 -18.89
C LYS A 124 3.59 -5.51 -18.68
N ILE A 125 3.08 -5.48 -17.45
CA ILE A 125 1.72 -5.01 -17.14
C ILE A 125 1.53 -3.54 -17.56
N LEU A 126 2.58 -2.74 -17.43
CA LEU A 126 2.53 -1.30 -17.73
C LEU A 126 2.73 -0.98 -19.22
N ASP A 127 2.83 -2.00 -20.07
CA ASP A 127 3.10 -1.88 -21.52
C ASP A 127 4.19 -0.85 -21.84
N VAL A 128 5.25 -0.86 -21.03
CA VAL A 128 6.34 0.10 -21.19
C VAL A 128 7.07 -0.34 -22.45
N GLN A 129 6.83 0.36 -23.56
CA GLN A 129 7.53 0.19 -24.82
C GLN A 129 9.01 0.54 -24.63
N ILE A 130 9.79 -0.38 -24.07
CA ILE A 130 11.25 -0.30 -24.02
C ILE A 130 11.77 -0.67 -25.42
N GLY A 131 11.57 0.24 -26.38
CA GLY A 131 11.95 0.05 -27.78
C GLY A 131 11.15 -1.05 -28.50
N SER A 132 11.31 -1.14 -29.82
CA SER A 132 10.61 -2.04 -30.75
C SER A 132 10.92 -3.55 -30.59
N TRP A 133 11.35 -3.99 -29.41
CA TRP A 133 11.75 -5.37 -29.13
C TRP A 133 10.52 -6.26 -28.85
N HIS A 134 9.83 -6.68 -29.92
CA HIS A 134 8.75 -7.68 -29.85
C HIS A 134 9.22 -9.07 -29.35
N ILE A 135 10.54 -9.34 -29.29
CA ILE A 135 11.15 -10.59 -28.76
C ILE A 135 11.03 -10.70 -27.22
N SER A 136 10.52 -9.68 -26.55
CA SER A 136 10.64 -9.52 -25.10
C SER A 136 9.67 -10.35 -24.24
N TYR A 137 8.66 -11.04 -24.77
CA TYR A 137 7.71 -11.81 -23.93
C TYR A 137 8.31 -13.13 -23.47
N LEU A 138 8.73 -13.97 -24.42
CA LEU A 138 9.29 -15.29 -24.12
C LEU A 138 10.57 -15.15 -23.29
N PHE A 139 11.41 -14.15 -23.59
CA PHE A 139 12.63 -13.88 -22.83
C PHE A 139 12.36 -13.49 -21.36
N ALA A 140 11.33 -12.67 -21.09
CA ALA A 140 10.94 -12.27 -19.74
C ALA A 140 10.44 -13.46 -18.89
N TRP A 141 9.67 -14.36 -19.48
CA TRP A 141 9.23 -15.57 -18.79
C TRP A 141 10.38 -16.55 -18.56
N VAL A 142 11.23 -16.75 -19.58
CA VAL A 142 12.41 -17.62 -19.45
C VAL A 142 13.37 -17.07 -18.39
N SER A 143 13.59 -15.76 -18.33
CA SER A 143 14.44 -15.15 -17.30
C SER A 143 13.81 -15.23 -15.92
N GLY A 144 12.50 -15.02 -15.78
CA GLY A 144 11.78 -15.22 -14.52
C GLY A 144 11.87 -16.65 -14.00
N ILE A 145 11.66 -17.65 -14.87
CA ILE A 145 11.81 -19.07 -14.54
C ILE A 145 13.26 -19.40 -14.17
N ALA A 146 14.23 -18.89 -14.94
CA ALA A 146 15.64 -19.09 -14.64
C ALA A 146 16.02 -18.51 -13.27
N ILE A 147 15.58 -17.29 -12.95
CA ILE A 147 15.79 -16.67 -11.63
C ILE A 147 15.15 -17.51 -10.52
N ALA A 148 13.92 -18.00 -10.75
CA ALA A 148 13.21 -18.82 -9.77
C ALA A 148 13.95 -20.14 -9.45
N LEU A 149 14.62 -20.72 -10.43
CA LEU A 149 15.42 -21.93 -10.24
C LEU A 149 16.81 -21.65 -9.66
N VAL A 150 17.45 -20.55 -10.07
CA VAL A 150 18.83 -20.21 -9.70
C VAL A 150 18.93 -19.59 -8.31
N ALA A 151 17.97 -18.76 -7.90
CA ALA A 151 18.02 -18.07 -6.61
C ALA A 151 18.08 -19.03 -5.39
N PRO A 152 17.29 -20.13 -5.32
CA PRO A 152 17.45 -21.15 -4.29
C PRO A 152 18.83 -21.81 -4.28
N ILE A 153 19.39 -22.09 -5.46
CA ILE A 153 20.70 -22.74 -5.61
C ILE A 153 21.81 -21.82 -5.08
N ILE A 154 21.80 -20.55 -5.48
CA ILE A 154 22.76 -19.55 -4.97
C ILE A 154 22.62 -19.39 -3.46
N GLY A 155 21.39 -19.29 -2.95
CA GLY A 155 21.15 -19.18 -1.52
C GLY A 155 21.71 -20.37 -0.74
N MET A 156 21.56 -21.61 -1.25
CA MET A 156 22.16 -22.80 -0.64
C MET A 156 23.70 -22.75 -0.67
N TRP A 157 24.28 -22.25 -1.76
CA TRP A 157 25.73 -22.11 -1.89
C TRP A 157 26.31 -21.10 -0.90
N ILE A 158 25.64 -19.97 -0.70
CA ILE A 158 26.01 -18.95 0.31
C ILE A 158 25.93 -19.56 1.71
N ASN A 159 24.85 -20.29 2.01
CA ASN A 159 24.65 -20.95 3.29
C ASN A 159 25.77 -21.94 3.62
N HIS A 160 26.31 -22.64 2.60
CA HIS A 160 27.41 -23.58 2.79
C HIS A 160 28.75 -22.87 3.09
N LYS A 161 28.97 -21.67 2.56
CA LYS A 161 30.23 -20.93 2.76
C LYS A 161 30.32 -20.22 4.11
N TRP A 162 29.19 -19.88 4.70
CA TRP A 162 29.09 -19.12 5.95
C TRP A 162 28.46 -20.00 7.03
N PRO A 163 29.23 -20.95 7.61
CA PRO A 163 28.73 -21.70 8.75
C PRO A 163 28.40 -20.75 9.90
N PRO A 164 27.34 -21.01 10.68
CA PRO A 164 26.95 -20.15 11.78
C PRO A 164 28.10 -20.04 12.79
N GLU A 165 28.52 -18.81 13.06
CA GLU A 165 29.67 -18.44 13.90
C GLU A 165 29.61 -19.05 15.31
N ASN A 166 28.40 -19.28 15.82
CA ASN A 166 28.14 -19.91 17.11
C ASN A 166 28.49 -21.41 17.19
N SER A 167 28.88 -22.03 16.07
CA SER A 167 29.27 -23.45 16.07
C SER A 167 30.72 -23.67 16.52
N ALA A 168 31.56 -22.63 16.59
CA ALA A 168 32.95 -22.73 17.03
C ALA A 168 33.10 -22.88 18.57
N GLU A 169 32.15 -22.37 19.37
CA GLU A 169 32.21 -22.47 20.84
C GLU A 169 31.65 -23.80 21.39
N ALA A 170 30.94 -24.59 20.57
CA ALA A 170 30.37 -25.88 20.99
C ALA A 170 31.34 -27.07 20.83
N GLU A 171 32.61 -26.82 20.51
CA GLU A 171 33.62 -27.86 20.21
C GLU A 171 34.19 -28.57 21.47
N GLY A 172 33.54 -28.40 22.62
CA GLY A 172 33.79 -29.20 23.82
C GLY A 172 33.12 -30.58 23.75
N ASN A 173 33.85 -31.58 23.27
CA ASN A 173 33.72 -33.01 23.64
C ASN A 173 32.50 -33.87 23.22
N THR A 174 31.62 -33.48 22.28
CA THR A 174 30.61 -34.44 21.76
C THR A 174 30.99 -35.04 20.39
N PRO A 175 31.07 -36.38 20.25
CA PRO A 175 31.75 -37.03 19.12
C PRO A 175 30.81 -37.24 17.93
N ARG A 176 31.26 -36.81 16.74
CA ARG A 176 31.05 -37.39 15.38
C ARG A 176 29.63 -37.69 14.85
N SER A 177 28.56 -37.76 15.64
CA SER A 177 27.23 -38.19 15.18
C SER A 177 26.46 -37.13 14.39
N LYS A 178 26.79 -35.83 14.53
CA LYS A 178 26.09 -34.75 13.82
C LYS A 178 26.43 -34.64 12.32
N LYS A 179 27.51 -35.25 11.83
CA LYS A 179 27.92 -35.13 10.42
C LYS A 179 27.03 -35.90 9.43
N TRP A 180 26.30 -36.91 9.88
CA TRP A 180 25.48 -37.76 9.00
C TRP A 180 24.08 -37.19 8.71
N ASN A 181 23.48 -36.43 9.64
CA ASN A 181 22.19 -35.76 9.41
C ASN A 181 22.27 -34.52 8.47
N GLN A 182 23.47 -34.10 8.05
CA GLN A 182 23.63 -32.89 7.26
C GLN A 182 23.33 -33.09 5.75
N LYS A 183 23.37 -34.34 5.25
CA LYS A 183 23.17 -34.61 3.82
C LYS A 183 21.68 -34.66 3.43
N ASP A 184 20.82 -35.20 4.29
CA ASP A 184 19.38 -35.31 4.03
C ASP A 184 18.66 -33.95 4.07
N ASN A 185 19.20 -32.98 4.82
CA ASN A 185 18.60 -31.66 4.96
C ASN A 185 18.69 -30.79 3.67
N LYS A 186 19.60 -31.09 2.74
CA LYS A 186 19.77 -30.25 1.51
C LYS A 186 18.56 -30.28 0.59
N ARG A 187 17.93 -31.45 0.42
CA ARG A 187 16.77 -31.62 -0.45
C ARG A 187 15.54 -30.93 0.14
N GLU A 188 15.37 -31.04 1.45
CA GLU A 188 14.30 -30.39 2.20
C GLU A 188 14.41 -28.87 2.14
N ILE A 189 15.60 -28.31 2.41
CA ILE A 189 15.87 -26.87 2.27
C ILE A 189 15.52 -26.39 0.86
N TYR A 190 15.95 -27.10 -0.19
CA TYR A 190 15.63 -26.71 -1.57
C TYR A 190 14.13 -26.66 -1.86
N PHE A 191 13.37 -27.69 -1.48
CA PHE A 191 11.92 -27.69 -1.69
C PHE A 191 11.23 -26.62 -0.86
N TRP A 192 11.70 -26.38 0.36
CA TRP A 192 11.22 -25.28 1.19
C TRP A 192 11.50 -23.92 0.54
N SER A 193 12.68 -23.71 -0.07
CA SER A 193 13.01 -22.47 -0.76
C SER A 193 12.10 -22.23 -1.96
N VAL A 194 11.85 -23.27 -2.77
CA VAL A 194 10.98 -23.18 -3.95
C VAL A 194 9.54 -22.92 -3.53
N GLY A 195 9.04 -23.62 -2.50
CA GLY A 195 7.71 -23.40 -1.95
C GLY A 195 7.54 -21.98 -1.38
N SER A 196 8.52 -21.52 -0.62
CA SER A 196 8.54 -20.17 -0.04
C SER A 196 8.60 -19.10 -1.13
N LEU A 197 9.38 -19.31 -2.19
CA LEU A 197 9.44 -18.41 -3.34
C LEU A 197 8.08 -18.31 -4.04
N GLY A 198 7.38 -19.43 -4.22
CA GLY A 198 6.04 -19.46 -4.80
C GLY A 198 5.03 -18.68 -3.97
N VAL A 199 5.01 -18.88 -2.65
CA VAL A 199 4.11 -18.13 -1.75
C VAL A 199 4.47 -16.64 -1.73
N LEU A 200 5.76 -16.29 -1.67
CA LEU A 200 6.21 -14.90 -1.76
C LEU A 200 5.79 -14.23 -3.06
N PHE A 201 5.85 -14.94 -4.19
CA PHE A 201 5.39 -14.41 -5.47
C PHE A 201 3.91 -14.01 -5.38
N VAL A 202 3.06 -14.84 -4.79
CA VAL A 202 1.62 -14.52 -4.58
C VAL A 202 1.44 -13.37 -3.60
N LEU A 203 2.16 -13.35 -2.48
CA LEU A 203 2.01 -12.27 -1.48
C LEU A 203 2.50 -10.92 -2.01
N LEU A 204 3.61 -10.90 -2.74
CA LEU A 204 4.09 -9.68 -3.40
C LEU A 204 3.12 -9.20 -4.48
N PHE A 205 2.42 -10.11 -5.18
CA PHE A 205 1.39 -9.71 -6.13
C PHE A 205 0.32 -8.86 -5.47
N ILE A 206 -0.18 -9.28 -4.30
CA ILE A 206 -1.22 -8.57 -3.56
C ILE A 206 -0.72 -7.18 -3.16
N SER A 207 0.52 -7.08 -2.67
CA SER A 207 1.16 -5.80 -2.36
C SER A 207 1.29 -4.90 -3.59
N LEU A 208 1.64 -5.46 -4.73
CA LEU A 208 1.81 -4.71 -5.97
C LEU A 208 0.48 -4.29 -6.60
N LEU A 209 -0.56 -5.12 -6.54
CA LEU A 209 -1.90 -4.72 -6.92
C LEU A 209 -2.37 -3.53 -6.09
N PHE A 210 -2.08 -3.58 -4.78
CA PHE A 210 -2.45 -2.49 -3.89
C PHE A 210 -1.67 -1.20 -4.20
N ILE A 211 -0.35 -1.30 -4.43
CA ILE A 211 0.47 -0.17 -4.92
C ILE A 211 -0.06 0.34 -6.27
N GLY A 212 -0.50 -0.55 -7.16
CA GLY A 212 -1.10 -0.19 -8.44
C GLY A 212 -2.39 0.61 -8.23
N VAL A 213 -3.31 0.14 -7.40
CA VAL A 213 -4.57 0.84 -7.09
C VAL A 213 -4.31 2.23 -6.49
N LEU A 214 -3.40 2.32 -5.51
CA LEU A 214 -3.04 3.62 -4.92
C LEU A 214 -2.30 4.51 -5.92
N GLY A 215 -1.32 3.96 -6.63
CA GLY A 215 -0.45 4.65 -7.58
C GLY A 215 -1.18 5.17 -8.81
N LEU A 216 -2.20 4.45 -9.30
CA LEU A 216 -3.07 4.92 -10.38
C LEU A 216 -3.85 6.17 -10.01
N GLY A 217 -4.06 6.43 -8.71
CA GLY A 217 -4.61 7.68 -8.19
C GLY A 217 -3.58 8.80 -8.00
N GLY A 218 -2.29 8.49 -8.15
CA GLY A 218 -1.17 9.38 -7.83
C GLY A 218 -0.30 9.78 -9.02
N SER A 219 0.98 10.03 -8.74
CA SER A 219 1.96 10.52 -9.74
C SER A 219 2.30 9.47 -10.80
N ILE A 220 2.16 8.18 -10.48
CA ILE A 220 2.50 7.07 -11.39
C ILE A 220 1.64 7.13 -12.66
N ARG A 221 0.36 7.52 -12.56
CA ARG A 221 -0.53 7.62 -13.73
C ARG A 221 -0.08 8.69 -14.73
N THR A 222 0.52 9.77 -14.25
CA THR A 222 1.01 10.88 -15.08
C THR A 222 2.49 10.75 -15.43
N ALA A 223 3.20 9.81 -14.82
CA ALA A 223 4.62 9.59 -15.04
C ALA A 223 4.86 8.99 -16.43
N THR A 224 6.02 9.29 -17.02
CA THR A 224 6.47 8.58 -18.21
C THR A 224 6.63 7.09 -17.89
N GLY A 225 6.43 6.20 -18.86
CA GLY A 225 6.51 4.75 -18.63
C GLY A 225 7.80 4.30 -17.94
N TRP A 226 8.92 4.96 -18.25
CA TRP A 226 10.21 4.71 -17.58
C TRP A 226 10.22 5.12 -16.11
N GLN A 227 9.72 6.32 -15.77
CA GLN A 227 9.64 6.78 -14.38
C GLN A 227 8.73 5.89 -13.54
N ALA A 228 7.57 5.50 -14.07
CA ALA A 228 6.66 4.56 -13.41
C ALA A 228 7.35 3.21 -13.14
N THR A 229 8.10 2.70 -14.12
CA THR A 229 8.86 1.44 -14.00
C THR A 229 9.91 1.53 -12.90
N ILE A 230 10.70 2.59 -12.85
CA ILE A 230 11.72 2.81 -11.81
C ILE A 230 11.06 2.85 -10.43
N GLN A 231 9.98 3.61 -10.28
CA GLN A 231 9.29 3.75 -8.99
C GLN A 231 8.74 2.40 -8.50
N ILE A 232 8.04 1.65 -9.36
CA ILE A 232 7.47 0.35 -9.01
C ILE A 232 8.57 -0.68 -8.70
N THR A 233 9.65 -0.68 -9.49
CA THR A 233 10.81 -1.55 -9.26
C THR A 233 11.45 -1.24 -7.91
N MET A 234 11.71 0.04 -7.62
CA MET A 234 12.27 0.50 -6.34
C MET A 234 11.39 0.07 -5.16
N LEU A 235 10.06 0.24 -5.26
CA LEU A 235 9.12 -0.16 -4.21
C LEU A 235 9.08 -1.68 -4.02
N THR A 236 9.17 -2.45 -5.11
CA THR A 236 9.23 -3.92 -5.06
C THR A 236 10.47 -4.39 -4.30
N PHE A 237 11.64 -3.80 -4.62
CA PHE A 237 12.89 -4.09 -3.92
C PHE A 237 12.84 -3.68 -2.45
N LEU A 238 12.23 -2.54 -2.13
CA LEU A 238 12.06 -2.10 -0.75
C LEU A 238 11.24 -3.11 0.07
N ILE A 239 10.10 -3.58 -0.47
CA ILE A 239 9.25 -4.57 0.21
C ILE A 239 9.99 -5.89 0.40
N ALA A 240 10.72 -6.36 -0.63
CA ALA A 240 11.50 -7.57 -0.54
C ALA A 240 12.65 -7.47 0.47
N PHE A 241 13.33 -6.32 0.51
CA PHE A 241 14.40 -6.06 1.48
C PHE A 241 13.86 -6.07 2.92
N VAL A 242 12.77 -5.34 3.17
CA VAL A 242 12.12 -5.33 4.50
C VAL A 242 11.62 -6.73 4.88
N SER A 243 11.08 -7.48 3.92
CA SER A 243 10.65 -8.86 4.16
C SER A 243 11.83 -9.76 4.56
N ALA A 244 12.99 -9.61 3.93
CA ALA A 244 14.20 -10.33 4.30
C ALA A 244 14.69 -9.97 5.71
N LEU A 245 14.64 -8.67 6.08
CA LEU A 245 14.99 -8.23 7.43
C LEU A 245 14.05 -8.81 8.49
N ILE A 246 12.73 -8.77 8.26
CA ILE A 246 11.73 -9.33 9.18
C ILE A 246 11.95 -10.85 9.35
N ALA A 247 12.22 -11.56 8.25
CA ALA A 247 12.52 -13.00 8.26
C ALA A 247 13.86 -13.35 8.93
N GLY A 248 14.80 -12.41 8.94
CA GLY A 248 16.12 -12.57 9.56
C GLY A 248 16.08 -12.65 11.08
N VAL A 249 15.09 -12.00 11.68
CA VAL A 249 14.99 -11.74 13.12
C VAL A 249 14.44 -12.96 13.87
N LYS A 250 14.72 -13.04 15.16
CA LYS A 250 14.16 -14.07 16.04
C LYS A 250 12.62 -13.96 16.11
N PRO A 251 11.88 -15.08 16.16
CA PRO A 251 10.41 -15.08 16.20
C PRO A 251 9.81 -14.23 17.33
N THR A 252 10.49 -14.16 18.48
CA THR A 252 10.08 -13.36 19.64
C THR A 252 10.17 -11.85 19.42
N GLU A 253 10.99 -11.41 18.47
CA GLU A 253 11.24 -10.00 18.14
C GLU A 253 10.56 -9.58 16.83
N THR A 254 10.14 -10.53 16.00
CA THR A 254 9.50 -10.30 14.70
C THR A 254 8.32 -9.34 14.80
N ALA A 255 7.46 -9.48 15.82
CA ALA A 255 6.31 -8.59 16.01
C ALA A 255 6.72 -7.12 16.27
N LYS A 256 7.74 -6.91 17.11
CA LYS A 256 8.27 -5.58 17.44
C LYS A 256 8.86 -4.90 16.20
N ILE A 257 9.67 -5.65 15.45
CA ILE A 257 10.31 -5.15 14.23
C ILE A 257 9.30 -4.87 13.12
N THR A 258 8.28 -5.73 12.99
CA THR A 258 7.17 -5.51 12.05
C THR A 258 6.41 -4.23 12.37
N LEU A 259 6.12 -3.98 13.65
CA LEU A 259 5.43 -2.77 14.09
C LEU A 259 6.22 -1.49 13.75
N ILE A 260 7.55 -1.56 13.70
CA ILE A 260 8.41 -0.43 13.33
C ILE A 260 8.48 -0.28 11.81
N PHE A 261 8.76 -1.35 11.06
CA PHE A 261 8.94 -1.26 9.61
C PHE A 261 7.64 -1.01 8.85
N ALA A 262 6.50 -1.55 9.30
CA ALA A 262 5.22 -1.40 8.63
C ALA A 262 4.84 0.08 8.34
N PRO A 263 4.81 0.99 9.35
CA PRO A 263 4.51 2.39 9.11
C PRO A 263 5.59 3.11 8.29
N SER A 264 6.87 2.75 8.47
CA SER A 264 7.97 3.33 7.68
C SER A 264 7.86 2.98 6.20
N VAL A 265 7.55 1.72 5.87
CA VAL A 265 7.35 1.28 4.48
C VAL A 265 6.12 1.94 3.88
N LEU A 266 5.01 2.02 4.62
CA LEU A 266 3.82 2.73 4.15
C LEU A 266 4.15 4.20 3.82
N PHE A 267 4.87 4.89 4.71
CA PHE A 267 5.26 6.28 4.51
C PHE A 267 6.13 6.46 3.25
N ILE A 268 7.13 5.58 3.05
CA ILE A 268 7.98 5.61 1.85
C ILE A 268 7.14 5.34 0.59
N VAL A 269 6.23 4.37 0.63
CA VAL A 269 5.34 4.06 -0.50
C VAL A 269 4.46 5.24 -0.83
N LEU A 270 3.80 5.87 0.15
CA LEU A 270 2.95 7.04 -0.07
C LEU A 270 3.75 8.24 -0.61
N SER A 271 5.00 8.40 -0.16
CA SER A 271 5.92 9.44 -0.63
C SER A 271 6.32 9.23 -2.09
N VAL A 272 6.80 8.04 -2.44
CA VAL A 272 7.25 7.71 -3.80
C VAL A 272 6.09 7.77 -4.79
N THR A 273 4.91 7.30 -4.40
CA THR A 273 3.71 7.29 -5.26
C THR A 273 2.99 8.64 -5.32
N GLY A 274 3.39 9.64 -4.51
CA GLY A 274 2.68 10.92 -4.38
C GLY A 274 1.21 10.76 -3.97
N SER A 275 0.87 9.63 -3.34
CA SER A 275 -0.50 9.18 -3.11
C SER A 275 -1.00 9.45 -1.69
N PHE A 276 -0.36 10.37 -0.95
CA PHE A 276 -0.79 10.80 0.39
C PHE A 276 -2.26 11.21 0.43
N SER A 277 -2.77 11.82 -0.64
CA SER A 277 -4.18 12.20 -0.74
C SER A 277 -5.07 11.15 -1.40
N ALA A 278 -4.52 10.05 -1.93
CA ALA A 278 -5.32 9.02 -2.58
C ALA A 278 -6.22 8.31 -1.56
N ILE A 279 -5.69 8.01 -0.37
CA ILE A 279 -6.45 7.40 0.73
C ILE A 279 -7.64 8.29 1.14
N PRO A 280 -7.46 9.57 1.52
CA PRO A 280 -8.60 10.42 1.86
C PRO A 280 -9.52 10.67 0.66
N MET A 281 -9.02 10.72 -0.58
CA MET A 281 -9.88 10.85 -1.76
C MET A 281 -10.77 9.62 -1.96
N ILE A 282 -10.25 8.40 -1.79
CA ILE A 282 -11.06 7.17 -1.82
C ILE A 282 -12.14 7.24 -0.74
N ALA A 283 -11.77 7.69 0.45
CA ALA A 283 -12.70 7.82 1.57
C ALA A 283 -13.81 8.85 1.28
N VAL A 284 -13.45 10.05 0.82
CA VAL A 284 -14.36 11.12 0.42
C VAL A 284 -15.29 10.66 -0.71
N LYS A 285 -14.75 9.98 -1.74
CA LYS A 285 -15.55 9.41 -2.83
C LYS A 285 -16.51 8.32 -2.34
N SER A 286 -16.07 7.45 -1.42
CA SER A 286 -16.93 6.40 -0.86
C SER A 286 -18.09 6.96 -0.04
N LEU A 287 -17.88 8.12 0.60
CA LEU A 287 -18.89 8.86 1.34
C LEU A 287 -19.74 9.77 0.43
N GLN A 288 -19.51 9.76 -0.89
CA GLN A 288 -20.17 10.65 -1.87
C GLN A 288 -20.05 12.14 -1.51
N LEU A 289 -18.99 12.49 -0.79
CA LEU A 289 -18.62 13.87 -0.50
C LEU A 289 -17.80 14.35 -1.70
N GLY A 290 -18.20 15.45 -2.34
CA GLY A 290 -17.46 15.96 -3.49
C GLY A 290 -18.32 16.73 -4.49
N GLU A 291 -17.62 17.23 -5.51
CA GLU A 291 -18.20 17.92 -6.64
C GLU A 291 -18.27 16.97 -7.84
N ILE A 292 -19.49 16.70 -8.32
CA ILE A 292 -19.71 16.02 -9.60
C ILE A 292 -19.91 17.11 -10.64
N SER A 293 -18.82 17.49 -11.31
CA SER A 293 -18.87 18.44 -12.42
C SER A 293 -19.51 17.80 -13.66
N ALA A 294 -20.22 18.62 -14.45
CA ALA A 294 -20.84 18.22 -15.71
C ALA A 294 -21.85 17.06 -15.61
N ALA A 295 -22.58 16.99 -14.50
CA ALA A 295 -23.73 16.10 -14.40
C ALA A 295 -24.83 16.54 -15.39
N ARG A 296 -25.48 15.54 -15.98
CA ARG A 296 -26.68 15.71 -16.80
C ARG A 296 -27.89 15.36 -15.95
N ILE A 297 -28.69 16.35 -15.60
CA ILE A 297 -29.93 16.14 -14.84
C ILE A 297 -31.08 16.16 -15.84
N ALA A 298 -31.83 15.06 -15.92
CA ALA A 298 -33.06 14.99 -16.70
C ALA A 298 -34.22 15.49 -15.83
N ILE A 299 -34.92 16.52 -16.32
CA ILE A 299 -36.10 17.09 -15.67
C ILE A 299 -37.23 17.21 -16.69
N SER A 300 -38.46 17.36 -16.21
CA SER A 300 -39.59 17.64 -17.11
C SER A 300 -39.49 19.05 -17.71
N GLY A 301 -40.13 19.27 -18.86
CA GLY A 301 -40.20 20.61 -19.46
C GLY A 301 -40.90 21.64 -18.57
N LYS A 302 -41.86 21.23 -17.74
CA LYS A 302 -42.49 22.10 -16.71
C LYS A 302 -41.47 22.53 -15.65
N THR A 303 -40.73 21.58 -15.08
CA THR A 303 -39.68 21.84 -14.10
C THR A 303 -38.56 22.73 -14.69
N CYS A 304 -38.28 22.62 -15.99
CA CYS A 304 -37.28 23.46 -16.64
C CYS A 304 -37.66 24.95 -16.60
N ASN A 305 -38.94 25.26 -16.84
CA ASN A 305 -39.42 26.64 -16.75
C ASN A 305 -39.36 27.19 -15.33
N GLU A 306 -39.73 26.37 -14.33
CA GLU A 306 -39.64 26.73 -12.91
C GLU A 306 -38.18 26.99 -12.48
N VAL A 307 -37.25 26.14 -12.91
CA VAL A 307 -35.81 26.30 -12.62
C VAL A 307 -35.25 27.56 -13.30
N ASN A 308 -35.56 27.79 -14.57
CA ASN A 308 -35.15 28.99 -15.29
C ASN A 308 -35.68 30.27 -14.60
N GLN A 309 -36.93 30.24 -14.15
CA GLN A 309 -37.56 31.36 -13.45
C GLN A 309 -36.96 31.59 -12.06
N ALA A 310 -36.73 30.53 -11.29
CA ALA A 310 -36.14 30.61 -9.95
C ALA A 310 -34.69 31.12 -9.99
N LEU A 311 -33.92 30.74 -11.01
CA LEU A 311 -32.53 31.18 -11.16
C LEU A 311 -32.40 32.54 -11.84
N GLY A 312 -33.47 33.06 -12.46
CA GLY A 312 -33.43 34.30 -13.26
C GLY A 312 -32.52 34.21 -14.49
N GLN A 313 -32.17 33.00 -14.93
CA GLN A 313 -31.30 32.76 -16.08
C GLN A 313 -31.72 31.47 -16.81
N LYS A 314 -31.56 31.45 -18.13
CA LYS A 314 -31.90 30.28 -18.96
C LYS A 314 -30.80 29.23 -18.84
N VAL A 315 -31.10 28.11 -18.17
CA VAL A 315 -30.20 26.96 -17.97
C VAL A 315 -30.63 25.73 -18.78
N CYS A 316 -31.89 25.70 -19.24
CA CYS A 316 -32.42 24.62 -20.05
C CYS A 316 -33.47 25.12 -21.06
N VAL A 317 -33.71 24.31 -22.12
CA VAL A 317 -34.68 24.60 -23.18
C VAL A 317 -35.73 23.50 -23.19
N SER A 318 -36.98 23.82 -22.87
CA SER A 318 -38.08 22.87 -22.83
C SER A 318 -38.44 22.37 -24.24
N GLY A 319 -38.35 21.06 -24.49
CA GLY A 319 -38.80 20.42 -25.74
C GLY A 319 -40.32 20.18 -25.82
N GLY A 320 -40.97 20.14 -24.65
CA GLY A 320 -42.40 19.89 -24.48
C GLY A 320 -42.72 19.73 -22.99
N ALA A 321 -43.98 19.90 -22.59
CA ALA A 321 -44.37 19.94 -21.17
C ALA A 321 -43.99 18.67 -20.40
N ASP A 322 -44.12 17.50 -21.05
CA ASP A 322 -43.84 16.19 -20.45
C ASP A 322 -42.60 15.51 -21.08
N GLU A 323 -41.89 16.18 -22.00
CA GLU A 323 -40.68 15.64 -22.59
C GLU A 323 -39.48 15.79 -21.63
N PRO A 324 -38.67 14.72 -21.44
CA PRO A 324 -37.49 14.79 -20.60
C PRO A 324 -36.46 15.74 -21.23
N THR A 325 -36.27 16.88 -20.57
CA THR A 325 -35.30 17.89 -20.95
C THR A 325 -34.07 17.75 -20.06
N ALA A 326 -32.88 17.78 -20.66
CA ALA A 326 -31.65 17.67 -19.90
C ALA A 326 -31.02 19.05 -19.63
N ILE A 327 -30.61 19.28 -18.38
CA ILE A 327 -29.77 20.43 -18.02
C ILE A 327 -28.30 20.00 -18.12
N CYS A 328 -27.51 20.70 -18.94
CA CYS A 328 -26.07 20.47 -19.10
C CYS A 328 -25.31 21.80 -19.27
N PRO A 329 -24.12 21.97 -18.64
CA PRO A 329 -23.56 21.18 -17.53
C PRO A 329 -24.06 21.68 -16.17
N VAL A 330 -24.44 20.75 -15.27
CA VAL A 330 -24.70 21.06 -13.85
C VAL A 330 -23.52 20.57 -13.01
N SER A 331 -23.01 21.42 -12.12
CA SER A 331 -22.07 20.99 -11.08
C SER A 331 -22.85 20.66 -9.81
N ILE A 332 -22.84 19.38 -9.42
CA ILE A 332 -23.48 18.92 -8.19
C ILE A 332 -22.43 18.97 -7.08
N LYS A 333 -22.53 19.97 -6.20
CA LYS A 333 -21.68 20.07 -5.02
C LYS A 333 -22.39 19.44 -3.83
N SER A 334 -21.93 18.26 -3.42
CA SER A 334 -22.36 17.64 -2.17
C SER A 334 -21.72 18.40 -1.01
N ARG A 335 -22.54 19.12 -0.23
CA ARG A 335 -22.08 19.74 1.01
C ARG A 335 -22.21 18.74 2.16
N ILE A 336 -21.24 18.76 3.06
CA ILE A 336 -21.29 18.00 4.29
C ILE A 336 -22.48 18.54 5.12
N GLY A 337 -23.50 17.71 5.34
CA GLY A 337 -24.75 18.11 6.03
C GLY A 337 -26.06 17.84 5.28
N GLY A 338 -26.04 17.05 4.20
CA GLY A 338 -27.26 16.59 3.51
C GLY A 338 -27.85 17.57 2.49
N GLN A 339 -27.22 18.73 2.30
CA GLN A 339 -27.62 19.68 1.28
C GLN A 339 -26.83 19.43 -0.01
N ILE A 340 -27.54 19.20 -1.11
CA ILE A 340 -26.97 19.13 -2.45
C ILE A 340 -27.14 20.51 -3.08
N VAL A 341 -26.02 21.16 -3.40
CA VAL A 341 -26.05 22.43 -4.13
C VAL A 341 -25.85 22.14 -5.61
N LEU A 342 -26.84 22.53 -6.41
CA LEU A 342 -26.77 22.46 -7.86
C LEU A 342 -26.29 23.81 -8.39
N GLU A 343 -25.07 23.86 -8.90
CA GLU A 343 -24.56 25.01 -9.62
C GLU A 343 -24.79 24.83 -11.11
N PHE A 344 -25.62 25.71 -11.67
CA PHE A 344 -25.96 25.69 -13.08
C PHE A 344 -25.00 26.62 -13.84
N SER A 345 -24.30 26.07 -14.84
CA SER A 345 -23.57 26.92 -15.78
C SER A 345 -24.57 27.67 -16.66
N ARG A 346 -24.33 28.96 -16.89
CA ARG A 346 -25.13 29.71 -17.86
C ARG A 346 -25.04 29.02 -19.21
N LEU A 347 -26.19 28.79 -19.86
CA LEU A 347 -26.19 28.53 -21.28
C LEU A 347 -25.63 29.81 -21.90
N ALA A 348 -24.37 29.79 -22.36
CA ALA A 348 -23.85 30.91 -23.12
C ALA A 348 -24.78 31.09 -24.32
N ASP A 349 -25.24 32.31 -24.58
CA ASP A 349 -26.12 32.66 -25.71
C ASP A 349 -25.43 32.45 -27.09
N SER A 350 -24.43 31.55 -27.19
CA SER A 350 -23.62 31.30 -28.38
C SER A 350 -24.35 30.52 -29.49
N ILE A 351 -25.67 30.38 -29.40
CA ILE A 351 -26.51 29.82 -30.47
C ILE A 351 -27.46 30.88 -31.02
N ASP A 352 -27.01 32.13 -31.14
CA ASP A 352 -27.72 33.14 -31.94
C ASP A 352 -27.12 33.37 -33.34
N ASP A 353 -26.10 32.60 -33.78
CA ASP A 353 -25.52 32.79 -35.12
C ASP A 353 -25.16 31.52 -35.92
N LYS A 354 -25.56 30.31 -35.48
CA LYS A 354 -25.54 29.12 -36.35
C LYS A 354 -26.95 28.67 -36.70
N LYS A 355 -27.65 29.55 -37.41
CA LYS A 355 -28.69 29.15 -38.34
C LYS A 355 -28.09 28.16 -39.35
N ILE A 356 -28.63 26.95 -39.36
CA ILE A 356 -28.89 26.15 -40.57
C ILE A 356 -27.63 25.75 -41.36
N ILE A 357 -27.07 24.57 -41.07
CA ILE A 357 -26.96 23.45 -42.04
C ILE A 357 -26.96 22.14 -41.23
N MET A 358 -28.14 21.66 -40.84
CA MET A 358 -28.34 20.21 -40.77
C MET A 358 -28.83 19.80 -42.15
N SER A 359 -27.91 19.35 -43.01
CA SER A 359 -28.28 18.49 -44.12
C SER A 359 -28.40 17.09 -43.57
N ILE A 360 -29.60 16.55 -43.72
CA ILE A 360 -29.90 15.13 -43.66
C ILE A 360 -28.95 14.40 -44.61
N GLY A 361 -28.37 13.31 -44.11
CA GLY A 361 -27.52 12.35 -44.81
C GLY A 361 -27.34 11.13 -43.93
#